data_AF-A0AA88KZ30-F1
#
_entry.id   AF-A0AA88KZ30-F1
#
_cell.length_a   1.000
_cell.length_b   1.000
_cell.length_c   1.000
_cell.angle_alpha   90.00
_cell.angle_beta   90.00
_cell.angle_gamma   90.00
#
_symmetry.space_group_name_H-M   'P 1'
#
loop_
_entity.id
_entity.type
_entity.pdbx_description
1 polymer ?
#
loop_
_entity_poly.entity_id
_entity_poly.type
_entity_poly.pdbx_seq_one_letter_code
_entity_poly.pdbx_strand_id
1 'polypeptide(L)'
;MESQHQEGTNDSLMKQYVTIFLVVSVLYAIYTKKVMSHVNDNIWLLTFYNNVNASILFLPLMTMAGEIGAIRNFAGFSDSVYWTKMTLGGIFGFAIGYVTGLQIKVTSPLIHNISGTAKACTQTVIATYWYSEVKSGLWWLSNFIVLGGSAAYTLVRHIEMKKVNADQDVKS
;
A
#
# COMPACT_ATOMS: atom_id res chain seq x y z
N MET A 1 35.51 8.00 13.54
CA MET A 1 35.52 6.63 12.99
C MET A 1 34.28 5.86 13.44
N GLU A 2 33.86 5.93 14.71
CA GLU A 2 32.60 5.32 15.18
C GLU A 2 31.34 5.91 14.50
N SER A 3 31.27 7.23 14.31
CA SER A 3 30.14 7.88 13.62
C SER A 3 29.94 7.40 12.17
N GLN A 4 31.03 7.24 11.41
CA GLN A 4 30.99 6.75 10.03
C GLN A 4 30.68 5.24 9.94
N HIS A 5 31.12 4.45 10.92
CA HIS A 5 30.78 3.03 11.00
C HIS A 5 29.32 2.80 11.41
N GLN A 6 28.79 3.64 12.30
CA GLN A 6 27.40 3.59 12.74
C GLN A 6 26.45 4.12 11.66
N GLU A 7 26.85 5.14 10.90
CA GLU A 7 26.12 5.62 9.71
C GLU A 7 26.07 4.54 8.62
N GLY A 8 27.20 3.86 8.34
CA GLY A 8 27.23 2.74 7.40
C GLY A 8 26.41 1.52 7.85
N THR A 9 26.36 1.24 9.16
CA THR A 9 25.53 0.17 9.71
C THR A 9 24.04 0.49 9.59
N ASN A 10 23.63 1.72 9.90
CA ASN A 10 22.24 2.17 9.73
C ASN A 10 21.81 2.13 8.26
N ASP A 11 22.67 2.53 7.32
CA ASP A 11 22.39 2.44 5.89
C ASP A 11 22.19 0.98 5.42
N SER A 12 23.04 0.06 5.91
CA SER A 12 22.89 -1.38 5.63
C SER A 12 21.58 -1.95 6.17
N LEU A 13 21.23 -1.62 7.42
CA LEU A 13 19.96 -2.05 8.01
C LEU A 13 18.75 -1.49 7.26
N MET A 14 18.78 -0.21 6.91
CA MET A 14 17.72 0.43 6.11
C MET A 14 17.53 -0.26 4.77
N LYS A 15 18.63 -0.59 4.06
CA LYS A 15 18.57 -1.36 2.81
C LYS A 15 17.95 -2.74 3.01
N GLN A 16 18.30 -3.42 4.09
CA GLN A 16 17.72 -4.72 4.42
C GLN A 16 16.21 -4.63 4.68
N TYR A 17 15.77 -3.67 5.51
CA TYR A 17 14.35 -3.46 5.79
C TYR A 17 13.56 -3.11 4.53
N VAL A 18 14.09 -2.22 3.68
CA VAL A 18 13.46 -1.85 2.40
C VAL A 18 13.33 -3.08 1.50
N THR A 19 14.37 -3.90 1.41
CA THR A 19 14.35 -5.11 0.56
C THR A 19 13.29 -6.10 1.04
N ILE A 20 13.23 -6.38 2.34
CA ILE A 20 12.23 -7.27 2.93
C ILE A 20 10.82 -6.72 2.67
N PHE A 21 10.60 -5.43 2.90
CA PHE A 21 9.32 -4.77 2.68
C PHE A 21 8.83 -4.90 1.23
N LEU A 22 9.72 -4.70 0.25
CA LEU A 22 9.37 -4.82 -1.17
C LEU A 22 8.96 -6.25 -1.54
N VAL A 23 9.71 -7.25 -1.08
CA VAL A 23 9.41 -8.66 -1.35
C VAL A 23 8.06 -9.04 -0.76
N VAL A 24 7.80 -8.70 0.50
CA VAL A 24 6.53 -8.98 1.17
C VAL A 24 5.36 -8.30 0.46
N SER A 25 5.52 -7.04 0.04
CA SER A 25 4.46 -6.28 -0.65
C SER A 25 4.09 -6.90 -2.00
N VAL A 26 5.09 -7.35 -2.78
CA VAL A 26 4.87 -8.02 -4.06
C VAL A 26 4.19 -9.39 -3.85
N LEU A 27 4.67 -10.18 -2.89
CA LEU A 27 4.08 -11.48 -2.56
C LEU A 27 2.63 -11.33 -2.11
N TYR A 28 2.32 -10.33 -1.29
CA TYR A 28 0.96 -10.02 -0.87
C TYR A 28 0.05 -9.79 -2.08
N ALA A 29 0.42 -8.88 -2.99
CA ALA A 29 -0.41 -8.56 -4.15
C ALA A 29 -0.64 -9.78 -5.07
N ILE A 30 0.39 -10.62 -5.27
CA ILE A 30 0.29 -11.87 -6.05
C ILE A 30 -0.64 -12.86 -5.36
N TYR A 31 -0.47 -13.08 -4.06
CA TYR A 31 -1.26 -14.04 -3.29
C TYR A 31 -2.72 -13.62 -3.19
N THR A 32 -3.00 -12.33 -2.98
CA THR A 32 -4.36 -11.76 -3.02
C THR A 32 -5.05 -12.10 -4.33
N LYS A 33 -4.39 -11.93 -5.48
CA LYS A 33 -4.96 -12.29 -6.79
C LYS A 33 -5.19 -13.80 -6.92
N LYS A 34 -4.26 -14.63 -6.44
CA LYS A 34 -4.37 -16.10 -6.51
C LYS A 34 -5.50 -16.66 -5.64
N VAL A 35 -5.64 -16.16 -4.41
CA VAL A 35 -6.69 -16.60 -3.48
C VAL A 35 -8.06 -16.11 -3.92
N MET A 36 -8.13 -14.97 -4.62
CA MET A 36 -9.39 -14.44 -5.15
C MET A 36 -10.17 -15.46 -6.01
N SER A 37 -9.45 -16.21 -6.86
CA SER A 37 -10.05 -17.28 -7.68
C SER A 37 -10.57 -18.46 -6.85
N HIS A 38 -10.15 -18.61 -5.60
CA HIS A 38 -10.61 -19.68 -4.69
C HIS A 38 -11.80 -19.27 -3.81
N VAL A 39 -12.09 -17.97 -3.72
CA VAL A 39 -13.22 -17.42 -2.93
C VAL A 39 -14.36 -16.93 -3.82
N ASN A 40 -14.56 -17.57 -4.98
CA ASN A 40 -15.56 -17.19 -5.99
C ASN A 40 -15.50 -15.71 -6.37
N ASP A 41 -14.29 -15.13 -6.43
CA ASP A 41 -14.07 -13.72 -6.74
C ASP A 41 -14.80 -12.74 -5.80
N ASN A 42 -15.20 -13.20 -4.61
CA ASN A 42 -15.88 -12.37 -3.61
C ASN A 42 -14.86 -11.60 -2.76
N ILE A 43 -14.68 -10.31 -3.11
CA ILE A 43 -13.77 -9.41 -2.40
C ILE A 43 -14.19 -9.23 -0.94
N TRP A 44 -15.49 -9.17 -0.64
CA TRP A 44 -15.97 -8.99 0.74
C TRP A 44 -15.54 -10.14 1.64
N LEU A 45 -15.65 -11.38 1.14
CA LEU A 45 -15.23 -12.56 1.86
C LEU A 45 -13.70 -12.59 2.03
N LEU A 46 -12.95 -12.20 1.00
CA LEU A 46 -11.49 -12.09 1.07
C LEU A 46 -11.04 -11.04 2.10
N THR A 47 -11.64 -9.86 2.07
CA THR A 47 -11.35 -8.77 3.02
C THR A 47 -11.72 -9.19 4.45
N PHE A 48 -12.85 -9.89 4.64
CA PHE A 48 -13.23 -10.42 5.94
C PHE A 48 -12.20 -11.41 6.48
N TYR A 49 -11.82 -12.43 5.70
CA TYR A 49 -10.79 -13.39 6.11
C TYR A 49 -9.44 -12.73 6.41
N ASN A 50 -9.03 -11.77 5.57
CA ASN A 50 -7.80 -11.02 5.78
C ASN A 50 -7.82 -10.23 7.11
N ASN A 51 -8.93 -9.55 7.42
CA ASN A 51 -9.05 -8.77 8.65
C ASN A 51 -9.15 -9.65 9.90
N VAL A 52 -9.82 -10.80 9.83
CA VAL A 52 -9.86 -11.77 10.94
C VAL A 52 -8.45 -12.31 11.20
N ASN A 53 -7.75 -12.76 10.16
CA ASN A 53 -6.39 -13.25 10.28
C ASN A 53 -5.44 -12.17 10.81
N ALA A 54 -5.55 -10.94 10.31
CA ALA A 54 -4.78 -9.80 10.80
C ALA A 54 -5.05 -9.52 12.29
N SER A 55 -6.31 -9.52 12.72
CA SER A 55 -6.68 -9.30 14.13
C SER A 55 -6.06 -10.35 15.05
N ILE A 56 -6.06 -11.62 14.64
CA ILE A 56 -5.43 -12.72 15.39
C ILE A 56 -3.90 -12.54 15.44
N LEU A 57 -3.28 -12.15 14.32
CA LEU A 57 -1.82 -12.00 14.21
C LEU A 57 -1.29 -10.75 14.93
N PHE A 58 -2.09 -9.67 15.00
CA PHE A 58 -1.71 -8.46 15.73
C PHE A 58 -1.61 -8.68 17.23
N LEU A 59 -2.44 -9.53 17.84
CA LEU A 59 -2.41 -9.78 19.30
C LEU A 59 -1.03 -10.25 19.83
N PRO A 60 -0.40 -11.31 19.29
CA PRO A 60 0.94 -11.73 19.72
C PRO A 60 2.03 -10.73 19.28
N LEU A 61 1.83 -9.99 18.19
CA LEU A 61 2.81 -8.98 17.78
C LEU A 61 2.83 -7.79 18.75
N MET A 62 1.65 -7.35 19.21
CA MET A 62 1.51 -6.28 20.21
C MET A 62 2.14 -6.65 21.56
N THR A 63 2.08 -7.92 21.97
CA THR A 63 2.74 -8.38 23.19
C THR A 63 4.27 -8.35 23.03
N MET A 64 4.79 -8.84 21.89
CA MET A 64 6.23 -8.85 21.60
C MET A 64 6.82 -7.44 21.43
N ALA A 65 6.05 -6.51 20.88
CA ALA A 65 6.45 -5.11 20.71
C ALA A 65 6.37 -4.29 22.02
N GLY A 66 5.82 -4.86 23.11
CA GLY A 66 5.68 -4.16 24.39
C GLY A 66 4.56 -3.11 24.42
N GLU A 67 3.70 -3.06 23.39
CA GLU A 67 2.69 -2.02 23.22
C GLU A 67 1.57 -2.10 24.26
N ILE A 68 1.33 -3.28 24.85
CA ILE A 68 0.31 -3.46 25.90
C ILE A 68 0.61 -2.59 27.12
N GLY A 69 1.89 -2.44 27.49
CA GLY A 69 2.30 -1.56 28.58
C GLY A 69 2.10 -0.08 28.25
N ALA A 70 2.37 0.30 27.00
CA ALA A 70 2.18 1.67 26.53
C ALA A 70 0.69 2.06 26.51
N ILE A 71 -0.19 1.16 26.06
CA ILE A 71 -1.64 1.40 26.01
C ILE A 71 -2.23 1.57 27.41
N ARG A 72 -1.80 0.76 28.39
CA ARG A 72 -2.29 0.86 29.77
C ARG A 72 -1.93 2.18 30.46
N ASN A 73 -0.76 2.73 30.13
CA ASN A 73 -0.29 3.99 30.69
C ASN A 73 -0.72 5.22 29.87
N PHE A 74 -1.48 5.02 28.79
CA PHE A 74 -1.92 6.10 27.93
C PHE A 74 -3.11 6.83 28.57
N ALA A 75 -2.88 8.06 29.02
CA ALA A 75 -3.89 8.89 29.68
C ALA A 75 -5.15 9.16 28.82
N GLY A 76 -5.02 9.14 27.50
CA GLY A 76 -6.12 9.34 26.56
C GLY A 76 -6.94 8.08 26.26
N PHE A 77 -6.65 6.93 26.89
CA PHE A 77 -7.35 5.68 26.59
C PHE A 77 -8.84 5.73 26.91
N SER A 78 -9.26 6.54 27.89
CA SER A 78 -10.67 6.73 28.25
C SER A 78 -11.34 7.88 27.50
N ASP A 79 -10.64 8.59 26.61
CA ASP A 79 -11.19 9.73 25.88
C ASP A 79 -12.09 9.28 24.71
N SER A 80 -13.32 9.78 24.68
CA SER A 80 -14.28 9.50 23.60
C SER A 80 -13.83 10.06 22.25
N VAL A 81 -13.10 11.17 22.24
CA VAL A 81 -12.55 11.77 21.01
C VAL A 81 -11.46 10.87 20.43
N TYR A 82 -10.64 10.26 21.28
CA TYR A 82 -9.63 9.29 20.87
C TYR A 82 -10.28 8.08 20.17
N TRP A 83 -11.29 7.47 20.80
CA TRP A 83 -12.01 6.34 20.19
C TRP A 83 -12.73 6.71 18.91
N THR A 84 -13.33 7.90 18.83
CA THR A 84 -13.96 8.38 17.60
C THR A 84 -12.95 8.48 16.46
N LYS A 85 -11.77 9.08 16.71
CA LYS A 85 -10.69 9.15 15.73
C LYS A 85 -10.18 7.77 15.34
N MET A 86 -10.04 6.86 16.31
CA MET A 86 -9.59 5.49 16.08
C MET A 86 -10.59 4.70 15.21
N THR A 87 -11.88 4.77 15.54
CA THR A 87 -12.95 4.12 14.77
C THR A 87 -13.03 4.70 13.36
N LEU A 88 -12.94 6.03 13.22
CA LEU A 88 -12.95 6.68 11.91
C LEU A 88 -11.74 6.23 11.06
N GLY A 89 -10.55 6.17 11.65
CA GLY A 89 -9.36 5.61 11.02
C GLY A 89 -9.55 4.15 10.59
N GLY A 90 -10.20 3.34 11.43
CA GLY A 90 -10.56 1.95 11.13
C GLY A 90 -11.51 1.83 9.93
N ILE A 91 -12.53 2.69 9.83
CA ILE A 91 -13.46 2.73 8.69
C ILE A 91 -12.71 3.07 7.40
N PHE A 92 -11.86 4.11 7.41
CA PHE A 92 -11.06 4.46 6.25
C PHE A 92 -10.05 3.38 5.89
N GLY A 93 -9.39 2.77 6.88
CA GLY A 93 -8.45 1.65 6.67
C GLY A 93 -9.14 0.45 6.02
N PHE A 94 -10.33 0.09 6.49
CA PHE A 94 -11.16 -0.95 5.89
C PHE A 94 -11.54 -0.61 4.45
N ALA A 95 -12.01 0.62 4.20
CA ALA A 95 -12.39 1.08 2.86
C ALA A 95 -11.20 1.06 1.89
N ILE A 96 -10.02 1.53 2.32
CA ILE A 96 -8.79 1.48 1.54
C ILE A 96 -8.41 0.03 1.23
N GLY A 97 -8.48 -0.87 2.21
CA GLY A 97 -8.21 -2.29 2.02
C GLY A 97 -9.15 -2.95 1.01
N TYR A 98 -10.45 -2.63 1.08
CA TYR A 98 -11.45 -3.11 0.12
C TYR A 98 -11.17 -2.60 -1.30
N VAL A 99 -10.97 -1.30 -1.47
CA VAL A 99 -10.69 -0.68 -2.78
C VAL A 99 -9.38 -1.20 -3.37
N THR A 100 -8.36 -1.41 -2.54
CA THR A 100 -7.08 -2.01 -2.94
C THR A 100 -7.26 -3.43 -3.47
N GLY A 101 -8.01 -4.27 -2.75
CA GLY A 101 -8.36 -5.62 -3.21
C GLY A 101 -9.15 -5.61 -4.52
N LEU A 102 -10.11 -4.69 -4.66
CA LEU A 102 -10.88 -4.51 -5.89
C LEU A 102 -9.99 -4.06 -7.05
N GLN A 103 -9.05 -3.15 -6.82
CA GLN A 103 -8.11 -2.68 -7.84
C GLN A 103 -7.23 -3.84 -8.34
N ILE A 104 -6.69 -4.68 -7.44
CA ILE A 104 -5.93 -5.88 -7.81
C ILE A 104 -6.81 -6.86 -8.61
N LYS A 105 -8.09 -7.00 -8.22
CA LYS A 105 -9.07 -7.85 -8.92
C LYS A 105 -9.28 -7.43 -10.36
N VAL A 106 -9.64 -6.17 -10.59
CA VAL A 106 -10.06 -5.68 -11.92
C VAL A 106 -8.86 -5.39 -12.83
N THR A 107 -7.66 -5.29 -12.27
CA THR A 107 -6.41 -5.08 -13.02
C THR A 107 -5.47 -6.29 -12.86
N SER A 108 -4.25 -6.05 -12.41
CA SER A 108 -3.25 -7.07 -12.08
C SER A 108 -2.41 -6.61 -10.88
N PRO A 109 -1.71 -7.52 -10.17
CA PRO A 109 -0.77 -7.15 -9.12
C PRO A 109 0.28 -6.12 -9.58
N LEU A 110 0.71 -6.21 -10.82
CA LEU A 110 1.68 -5.29 -11.42
C LEU A 110 1.09 -3.88 -11.62
N ILE A 111 -0.11 -3.77 -12.18
CA ILE A 111 -0.80 -2.48 -12.40
C ILE A 111 -1.15 -1.82 -11.06
N HIS A 112 -1.58 -2.59 -10.06
CA HIS A 112 -1.81 -2.08 -8.72
C HIS A 112 -0.55 -1.42 -8.13
N ASN A 113 0.62 -2.07 -8.25
CA ASN A 113 1.86 -1.51 -7.72
C ASN A 113 2.28 -0.23 -8.45
N ILE A 114 2.21 -0.21 -9.78
CA ILE A 114 2.53 0.99 -10.59
C ILE A 114 1.56 2.14 -10.25
N SER A 115 0.27 1.83 -10.11
CA SER A 115 -0.73 2.80 -9.66
C SER A 115 -0.46 3.30 -8.24
N GLY A 116 0.03 2.44 -7.34
CA GLY A 116 0.44 2.82 -5.99
C GLY A 116 1.58 3.82 -5.99
N THR A 117 2.61 3.60 -6.81
CA THR A 117 3.72 4.55 -7.02
C THR A 117 3.22 5.88 -7.58
N ALA A 118 2.36 5.85 -8.59
CA ALA A 118 1.77 7.07 -9.16
C ALA A 118 0.93 7.84 -8.13
N LYS A 119 0.13 7.15 -7.31
CA LYS A 119 -0.66 7.73 -6.23
C LYS A 119 0.24 8.43 -5.20
N ALA A 120 1.29 7.76 -4.73
CA ALA A 120 2.22 8.32 -3.75
C ALA A 120 2.99 9.53 -4.30
N CYS A 121 3.43 9.45 -5.55
CA CYS A 121 4.10 10.56 -6.24
C CYS A 121 3.16 11.77 -6.41
N THR A 122 1.92 11.53 -6.84
CA THR A 122 0.89 12.56 -6.95
C THR A 122 0.61 13.20 -5.59
N GLN A 123 0.45 12.40 -4.54
CA GLN A 123 0.26 12.88 -3.17
C GLN A 123 1.43 13.76 -2.71
N THR A 124 2.66 13.38 -3.05
CA THR A 124 3.85 14.15 -2.70
C THR A 124 3.86 15.50 -3.42
N VAL A 125 3.57 15.54 -4.73
CA VAL A 125 3.48 16.79 -5.50
C VAL A 125 2.39 17.72 -4.94
N ILE A 126 1.21 17.18 -4.63
CA ILE A 126 0.12 17.95 -4.02
C ILE A 126 0.54 18.49 -2.66
N ALA A 127 1.21 17.68 -1.83
CA ALA A 127 1.68 18.10 -0.51
C ALA A 127 2.73 19.22 -0.63
N THR A 128 3.68 19.11 -1.55
CA THR A 128 4.68 20.16 -1.80
C THR A 128 4.02 21.49 -2.18
N TYR A 129 2.97 21.46 -3.01
CA TYR A 129 2.21 22.67 -3.35
C TYR A 129 1.45 23.22 -2.13
N TRP A 130 0.74 22.36 -1.39
CA TRP A 130 -0.07 22.77 -0.24
C TRP A 130 0.77 23.38 0.89
N TYR A 131 1.93 22.78 1.19
CA TYR A 131 2.84 23.26 2.23
C TYR A 131 3.82 24.33 1.73
N SER A 132 3.71 24.77 0.46
CA SER A 132 4.59 25.77 -0.15
C SER A 132 6.08 25.42 -0.03
N GLU A 133 6.42 24.14 -0.14
CA GLU A 133 7.81 23.69 -0.04
C GLU A 133 8.58 23.97 -1.34
N VAL A 134 9.75 24.61 -1.24
CA VAL A 134 10.63 24.85 -2.38
C VAL A 134 11.48 23.60 -2.62
N LYS A 135 11.39 23.04 -3.84
CA LYS A 135 12.16 21.86 -4.27
C LYS A 135 13.03 22.17 -5.48
N SER A 136 14.11 21.41 -5.65
CA SER A 136 15.03 21.55 -6.78
C SER A 136 14.38 21.14 -8.10
N GLY A 137 14.89 21.66 -9.22
CA GLY A 137 14.40 21.28 -10.56
C GLY A 137 14.53 19.78 -10.84
N LEU A 138 15.55 19.12 -10.29
CA LEU A 138 15.76 17.67 -10.44
C LEU A 138 14.67 16.86 -9.73
N TRP A 139 14.20 17.34 -8.58
CA TRP A 139 13.09 16.73 -7.86
C TRP A 139 11.79 16.80 -8.68
N TRP A 140 11.51 17.95 -9.30
CA TRP A 140 10.36 18.10 -10.20
C TRP A 140 10.46 17.16 -11.40
N LEU A 141 11.61 17.14 -12.07
CA LEU A 141 11.85 16.25 -13.21
C LEU A 141 11.64 14.77 -12.83
N SER A 142 12.13 14.35 -11.66
CA SER A 142 11.93 12.98 -11.17
C SER A 142 10.44 12.65 -11.01
N ASN A 143 9.65 13.52 -10.35
CA ASN A 143 8.21 13.31 -10.21
C ASN A 143 7.50 13.29 -11.57
N PHE A 144 7.86 14.17 -12.49
CA PHE A 144 7.31 14.17 -13.85
C PHE A 144 7.59 12.86 -14.60
N ILE A 145 8.82 12.34 -14.53
CA ILE A 145 9.19 11.07 -15.16
C ILE A 145 8.39 9.91 -14.55
N VAL A 146 8.26 9.86 -13.22
CA VAL A 146 7.52 8.79 -12.53
C VAL A 146 6.03 8.81 -12.90
N LEU A 147 5.39 9.98 -12.88
CA LEU A 147 3.99 10.12 -13.25
C LEU A 147 3.77 9.83 -14.74
N GLY A 148 4.61 10.39 -15.60
CA GLY A 148 4.55 10.20 -17.05
C GLY A 148 4.76 8.74 -17.45
N GLY A 149 5.77 8.07 -16.88
CA GLY A 149 6.03 6.66 -17.11
C GLY A 149 4.89 5.76 -16.63
N SER A 150 4.33 6.05 -15.45
CA SER A 150 3.18 5.32 -14.92
C SER A 150 1.92 5.48 -15.79
N ALA A 151 1.69 6.70 -16.31
CA ALA A 151 0.58 6.98 -17.22
C ALA A 151 0.76 6.27 -18.57
N ALA A 152 1.95 6.38 -19.18
CA ALA A 152 2.26 5.73 -20.45
C ALA A 152 2.10 4.21 -20.37
N TYR A 153 2.63 3.58 -19.31
CA TYR A 153 2.47 2.15 -19.08
C TYR A 153 1.00 1.75 -18.94
N THR A 154 0.23 2.49 -18.14
CA THR A 154 -1.20 2.23 -17.93
C THR A 154 -1.99 2.33 -19.24
N LEU A 155 -1.67 3.30 -20.10
CA LEU A 155 -2.33 3.45 -21.41
C LEU A 155 -2.06 2.28 -22.34
N VAL A 156 -0.80 1.87 -22.48
CA VAL A 156 -0.44 0.70 -23.30
C VAL A 156 -1.19 -0.52 -22.80
N ARG A 157 -1.17 -0.75 -21.48
CA ARG A 157 -1.79 -1.94 -20.91
C ARG A 157 -3.32 -1.91 -21.00
N HIS A 158 -3.94 -0.74 -20.89
CA HIS A 158 -5.37 -0.57 -21.10
C HIS A 158 -5.78 -0.92 -22.54
N ILE A 159 -4.98 -0.54 -23.53
CA ILE A 159 -5.22 -0.87 -24.95
C ILE A 159 -5.06 -2.38 -25.17
N GLU A 160 -4.02 -3.00 -24.62
CA GLU A 160 -3.80 -4.45 -24.71
C GLU A 160 -4.96 -5.25 -24.12
N MET A 161 -5.47 -4.84 -22.95
CA MET A 161 -6.63 -5.48 -22.32
C MET A 161 -7.90 -5.35 -23.17
N LYS A 162 -8.13 -4.19 -23.79
CA LYS A 162 -9.28 -3.98 -24.70
C LYS A 162 -9.22 -4.87 -25.94
N LYS A 163 -8.03 -5.02 -26.54
CA LYS A 163 -7.85 -5.90 -27.72
C LYS A 163 -8.13 -7.36 -27.39
N VAL A 164 -7.61 -7.86 -26.27
CA VAL A 164 -7.85 -9.24 -25.82
C VAL A 164 -9.33 -9.52 -25.60
N ASN A 165 -10.05 -8.58 -24.96
CA ASN A 165 -11.49 -8.74 -24.72
C ASN A 165 -12.30 -8.74 -26.04
N ALA A 166 -11.95 -7.86 -26.98
CA ALA A 166 -12.62 -7.80 -28.29
C ALA A 166 -12.41 -9.10 -29.10
N ASP A 167 -11.22 -9.70 -29.05
CA ASP A 167 -10.93 -10.96 -29.73
C ASP A 167 -11.68 -12.16 -29.11
N GLN A 168 -12.07 -12.08 -27.83
CA GLN A 168 -12.88 -13.11 -27.16
C GLN A 168 -14.35 -13.03 -27.54
N ASP A 169 -14.92 -11.83 -27.68
CA ASP A 169 -16.31 -11.64 -28.14
C ASP A 169 -16.52 -12.11 -29.58
N VAL A 170 -15.50 -12.04 -30.45
CA VAL A 170 -15.59 -12.52 -31.83
C VAL A 170 -15.55 -14.06 -31.93
N LYS A 171 -15.04 -14.74 -30.90
CA LYS A 171 -14.89 -16.21 -30.86
C LYS A 171 -15.97 -16.92 -30.04
N SER A 172 -16.88 -16.17 -29.41
CA SER A 172 -18.01 -16.62 -28.59
C SER A 172 -19.26 -16.69 -29.45
#